data_AF-A0A7R9HTE7-F1
#
_entry.id   AF-A0A7R9HTE7-F1
#
_cell.length_a   1.000
_cell.length_b   1.000
_cell.length_c   1.000
_cell.angle_alpha   90.00
_cell.angle_beta   90.00
_cell.angle_gamma   90.00
#
_symmetry.space_group_name_H-M   'P 1'
#
loop_
_entity.id
_entity.type
_entity.pdbx_description
1 polymer ?
#
loop_
_entity_poly.entity_id
_entity_poly.type
_entity_poly.pdbx_seq_one_letter_code
_entity_poly.pdbx_strand_id
1 'polypeptide(L)'
;MIASLQEAMVVLLKEVKVVSLQGAKVASLQGAMIASLQEAMVVSLKGAKVVSLQGAKVASFQGAKVASLQVAKVVDNYHIHSSLEASEYLLYVEIPVLEHSECVHIYGSSIVTDQIICTQSTNGESTCSGDSGGPLVIMDSEGTPTQIGLVSFGAKGLCVEYPTGYTNVAASLAWILQNTGLST
;
A
#
# COMPACT_ATOMS: atom_id res chain seq x y z
N MET A 1 -15.62 -10.63 32.32
CA MET A 1 -15.99 -10.84 30.90
C MET A 1 -16.92 -9.71 30.52
N ILE A 2 -16.62 -8.99 29.44
CA ILE A 2 -17.46 -7.88 28.96
C ILE A 2 -18.27 -8.40 27.77
N ALA A 3 -19.60 -8.35 27.87
CA ALA A 3 -20.49 -8.90 26.86
C ALA A 3 -20.53 -8.03 25.60
N SER A 4 -20.68 -6.72 25.73
CA SER A 4 -20.66 -5.81 24.59
C SER A 4 -20.29 -4.41 25.04
N LEU A 5 -19.60 -3.67 24.17
CA LEU A 5 -19.32 -2.25 24.31
C LEU A 5 -19.68 -1.57 22.99
N GLN A 6 -20.73 -0.75 23.02
CA GLN A 6 -21.24 -0.04 21.85
C GLN A 6 -20.92 1.45 21.98
N GLU A 7 -20.33 2.03 20.93
CA GLU A 7 -20.00 3.47 20.84
C GLU A 7 -19.19 4.02 22.03
N ALA A 8 -18.54 3.13 22.78
CA ALA A 8 -17.86 3.47 24.02
C ALA A 8 -16.50 4.11 23.74
N MET A 9 -16.12 5.09 24.57
CA MET A 9 -14.74 5.56 24.65
C MET A 9 -14.00 4.78 25.73
N VAL A 10 -12.97 4.04 25.33
CA VAL A 10 -12.22 3.14 26.21
C VAL A 10 -10.74 3.46 26.12
N VAL A 11 -10.15 3.89 27.22
CA VAL A 11 -8.72 4.28 27.22
C VAL A 11 -7.82 3.03 27.19
N LEU A 12 -8.12 2.03 28.01
CA LEU A 12 -7.29 0.83 28.11
C LEU A 12 -8.15 -0.37 28.51
N LEU A 13 -7.96 -1.47 27.81
CA LEU A 13 -8.39 -2.79 28.27
C LEU A 13 -7.17 -3.71 28.31
N LYS A 14 -6.91 -4.30 29.47
CA LYS A 14 -5.74 -5.13 29.71
C LYS A 14 -6.15 -6.50 30.26
N GLU A 15 -5.71 -7.57 29.60
CA GLU A 15 -5.95 -8.97 30.02
C GLU A 15 -7.43 -9.33 30.23
N VAL A 16 -8.34 -8.69 29.49
CA VAL A 16 -9.78 -8.92 29.58
C VAL A 16 -10.31 -9.74 28.41
N LYS A 17 -11.42 -10.45 28.64
CA LYS A 17 -12.23 -11.08 27.59
C LYS A 17 -13.42 -10.20 27.24
N VAL A 18 -13.51 -9.78 25.98
CA VAL A 18 -14.60 -8.98 25.41
C VAL A 18 -15.25 -9.76 24.28
N VAL A 19 -16.57 -9.87 24.29
CA VAL A 19 -17.27 -10.59 23.21
C VAL A 19 -17.46 -9.67 22.00
N SER A 20 -17.97 -8.45 22.18
CA SER A 20 -18.14 -7.51 21.06
C SER A 20 -17.73 -6.08 21.43
N LEU A 21 -17.06 -5.40 20.51
CA LEU A 21 -16.87 -3.95 20.50
C LEU A 21 -17.42 -3.43 19.17
N GLN A 22 -18.48 -2.62 19.23
CA GLN A 22 -19.15 -2.10 18.05
C GLN A 22 -19.09 -0.57 18.05
N GLY A 23 -18.52 0.05 17.02
CA GLY A 23 -18.39 1.51 16.93
C GLY A 23 -17.53 2.14 18.04
N ALA A 24 -16.86 1.33 18.86
CA ALA A 24 -16.12 1.80 20.02
C ALA A 24 -14.81 2.49 19.61
N LYS A 25 -14.42 3.52 20.36
CA LYS A 25 -13.12 4.19 20.23
C LYS A 25 -12.22 3.73 21.36
N VAL A 26 -11.19 2.95 21.04
CA VAL A 26 -10.30 2.30 22.00
C VAL A 26 -8.87 2.78 21.82
N ALA A 27 -8.24 3.33 22.85
CA ALA A 27 -6.85 3.75 22.73
C ALA A 27 -5.86 2.58 22.85
N SER A 28 -6.08 1.61 23.73
CA SER A 28 -5.18 0.45 23.81
C SER A 28 -5.86 -0.84 24.27
N LEU A 29 -5.58 -1.93 23.58
CA LEU A 29 -5.93 -3.30 24.00
C LEU A 29 -4.63 -4.08 24.24
N GLN A 30 -4.40 -4.52 25.48
CA GLN A 30 -3.16 -5.20 25.89
C GLN A 30 -3.45 -6.61 26.40
N GLY A 31 -2.99 -7.65 25.70
CA GLY A 31 -3.25 -9.05 26.10
C GLY A 31 -4.74 -9.44 26.10
N ALA A 32 -5.63 -8.56 25.64
CA ALA A 32 -7.06 -8.79 25.65
C ALA A 32 -7.47 -9.85 24.62
N MET A 33 -8.49 -10.64 24.94
CA MET A 33 -9.14 -11.55 23.98
C MET A 33 -10.46 -10.93 23.54
N ILE A 34 -10.61 -10.70 22.24
CA ILE A 34 -11.78 -10.06 21.65
C ILE A 34 -12.41 -11.02 20.64
N ALA A 35 -13.70 -11.31 20.77
CA ALA A 35 -14.37 -12.16 19.77
C ALA A 35 -14.74 -11.38 18.50
N SER A 36 -15.22 -10.13 18.63
CA SER A 36 -15.56 -9.30 17.47
C SER A 36 -15.23 -7.82 17.69
N LEU A 37 -14.57 -7.20 16.72
CA LEU A 37 -14.47 -5.75 16.55
C LEU A 37 -15.24 -5.34 15.30
N GLN A 38 -16.32 -4.59 15.46
CA GLN A 38 -17.18 -4.12 14.38
C GLN A 38 -17.18 -2.60 14.29
N GLU A 39 -16.75 -2.02 13.17
CA GLU A 39 -16.73 -0.55 12.96
C GLU A 39 -15.99 0.23 14.08
N ALA A 40 -15.13 -0.45 14.85
CA ALA A 40 -14.44 0.11 15.99
C ALA A 40 -13.15 0.82 15.55
N MET A 41 -12.78 1.90 16.22
CA MET A 41 -11.50 2.57 16.03
C MET A 41 -10.56 2.22 17.19
N VAL A 42 -9.48 1.51 16.90
CA VAL A 42 -8.50 1.07 17.89
C VAL A 42 -7.14 1.68 17.59
N VAL A 43 -6.52 2.38 18.55
CA VAL A 43 -5.21 3.00 18.33
C VAL A 43 -4.10 1.96 18.42
N SER A 44 -4.13 1.03 19.38
CA SER A 44 -3.08 0.01 19.53
C SER A 44 -3.59 -1.33 20.04
N LEU A 45 -3.23 -2.41 19.34
CA LEU A 45 -3.37 -3.80 19.77
C LEU A 45 -2.00 -4.37 20.17
N LYS A 46 -1.78 -4.62 21.46
CA LYS A 46 -0.52 -5.19 21.96
C LYS A 46 -0.72 -6.56 22.57
N GLY A 47 -0.24 -7.61 21.93
CA GLY A 47 -0.42 -9.00 22.40
C GLY A 47 -1.88 -9.46 22.46
N ALA A 48 -2.82 -8.69 21.88
CA ALA A 48 -4.24 -9.01 21.90
C ALA A 48 -4.56 -10.17 20.93
N LYS A 49 -5.55 -10.99 21.28
CA LYS A 49 -6.08 -12.02 20.39
C LYS A 49 -7.47 -11.60 19.94
N VAL A 50 -7.65 -11.36 18.65
CA VAL A 50 -8.92 -10.96 18.06
C VAL A 50 -9.44 -12.07 17.16
N VAL A 51 -10.68 -12.51 17.33
CA VAL A 51 -11.26 -13.56 16.50
C VAL A 51 -11.75 -12.99 15.18
N SER A 52 -12.51 -11.89 15.19
CA SER A 52 -13.03 -11.25 13.98
C SER A 52 -12.81 -9.73 13.99
N LEU A 53 -12.28 -9.19 12.88
CA LEU A 53 -12.21 -7.77 12.56
C LEU A 53 -13.13 -7.46 11.38
N GLN A 54 -14.17 -6.66 11.59
CA GLN A 54 -15.13 -6.27 10.56
C GLN A 54 -15.32 -4.74 10.54
N GLY A 55 -14.94 -4.05 9.46
CA GLY A 55 -15.09 -2.58 9.38
C GLY A 55 -14.24 -1.78 10.37
N ALA A 56 -13.47 -2.45 11.24
CA ALA A 56 -12.67 -1.80 12.26
C ALA A 56 -11.42 -1.12 11.66
N LYS A 57 -11.02 0.00 12.27
CA LYS A 57 -9.79 0.73 11.93
C LYS A 57 -8.81 0.56 13.07
N VAL A 58 -7.67 -0.06 12.82
CA VAL A 58 -6.64 -0.30 13.83
C VAL A 58 -5.34 0.35 13.40
N ALA A 59 -4.78 1.22 14.25
CA ALA A 59 -3.61 2.03 13.90
C ALA A 59 -2.24 1.40 14.25
N SER A 60 -2.19 0.32 15.04
CA SER A 60 -0.93 -0.39 15.33
C SER A 60 -1.19 -1.80 15.87
N PHE A 61 -0.43 -2.77 15.36
CA PHE A 61 -0.43 -4.17 15.82
C PHE A 61 0.95 -4.55 16.36
N GLN A 62 1.06 -4.76 17.68
CA GLN A 62 2.29 -5.17 18.34
C GLN A 62 2.13 -6.57 18.93
N GLY A 63 2.45 -7.61 18.16
CA GLY A 63 2.34 -9.01 18.60
C GLY A 63 0.89 -9.47 18.83
N ALA A 64 -0.08 -8.74 18.28
CA ALA A 64 -1.49 -9.14 18.27
C ALA A 64 -1.74 -10.22 17.21
N LYS A 65 -2.70 -11.11 17.45
CA LYS A 65 -3.10 -12.18 16.53
C LYS A 65 -4.56 -12.00 16.15
N VAL A 66 -4.86 -11.97 14.86
CA VAL A 66 -6.23 -11.86 14.32
C VAL A 66 -6.58 -13.15 13.57
N ALA A 67 -7.71 -13.78 13.88
CA ALA A 67 -8.10 -15.04 13.24
C ALA A 67 -8.90 -14.85 11.93
N SER A 68 -9.67 -13.76 11.79
CA SER A 68 -10.48 -13.47 10.60
C SER A 68 -10.57 -11.96 10.36
N LEU A 69 -10.41 -11.56 9.09
CA LEU A 69 -10.41 -10.17 8.62
C LEU A 69 -11.45 -10.01 7.51
N GLN A 70 -12.49 -9.22 7.74
CA GLN A 70 -13.51 -8.91 6.74
C GLN A 70 -13.68 -7.38 6.66
N VAL A 71 -12.96 -6.74 5.73
CA VAL A 71 -13.07 -5.29 5.47
C VAL A 71 -12.58 -4.43 6.65
N ALA A 72 -11.40 -4.71 7.21
CA ALA A 72 -10.73 -3.77 8.13
C ALA A 72 -9.60 -3.04 7.38
N LYS A 73 -9.32 -1.78 7.73
CA LYS A 73 -8.17 -1.02 7.22
C LYS A 73 -7.08 -1.06 8.29
N VAL A 74 -6.07 -1.91 8.11
CA VAL A 74 -4.88 -2.00 8.95
C VAL A 74 -3.90 -0.94 8.46
N VAL A 75 -3.59 0.04 9.31
CA VAL A 75 -2.50 0.98 9.05
C VAL A 75 -1.37 0.53 9.96
N ASP A 76 -0.34 -0.11 9.38
CA ASP A 76 0.87 -0.46 10.12
C ASP A 76 1.96 0.56 9.80
N ASN A 77 2.45 1.28 10.82
CA ASN A 77 3.49 2.29 10.70
C ASN A 77 4.88 1.63 10.84
N TYR A 78 5.21 0.67 9.97
CA TYR A 78 6.59 0.20 9.82
C TYR A 78 7.04 0.29 8.36
N HIS A 79 7.66 1.42 8.02
CA HIS A 79 8.36 1.63 6.76
C HIS A 79 9.62 0.76 6.69
N ILE A 80 9.50 -0.49 6.25
CA ILE A 80 10.51 -1.20 5.45
C ILE A 80 9.78 -2.32 4.67
N HIS A 81 9.36 -2.08 3.41
CA HIS A 81 8.91 -3.20 2.55
C HIS A 81 10.13 -3.90 1.95
N SER A 82 10.86 -4.66 2.78
CA SER A 82 11.87 -5.60 2.29
C SER A 82 11.17 -6.81 1.66
N SER A 83 10.98 -6.76 0.34
CA SER A 83 11.00 -7.86 -0.64
C SER A 83 10.39 -9.25 -0.34
N LEU A 84 9.60 -9.47 0.71
CA LEU A 84 9.14 -10.82 1.09
C LEU A 84 7.62 -10.98 1.18
N GLU A 85 6.83 -9.92 1.38
CA GLU A 85 5.36 -10.02 1.31
C GLU A 85 4.75 -8.80 0.61
N ALA A 86 3.84 -9.05 -0.34
CA ALA A 86 3.08 -8.04 -1.04
C ALA A 86 2.08 -7.37 -0.09
N SER A 87 1.86 -6.07 -0.25
CA SER A 87 0.89 -5.34 0.57
C SER A 87 -0.53 -5.88 0.38
N GLU A 88 -1.27 -6.08 1.47
CA GLU A 88 -2.69 -6.44 1.43
C GLU A 88 -3.58 -5.29 0.96
N TYR A 89 -3.07 -4.06 0.96
CA TYR A 89 -3.74 -2.86 0.48
C TYR A 89 -3.04 -2.29 -0.74
N LEU A 90 -3.83 -1.70 -1.64
CA LEU A 90 -3.28 -0.87 -2.71
C LEU A 90 -2.59 0.36 -2.10
N LEU A 91 -1.31 0.49 -2.38
CA LEU A 91 -0.49 1.64 -2.01
C LEU A 91 -0.14 2.44 -3.27
N TYR A 92 0.22 3.70 -3.08
CA TYR A 92 0.77 4.55 -4.13
C TYR A 92 1.85 5.45 -3.54
N VAL A 93 2.71 5.95 -4.41
CA VAL A 93 3.76 6.92 -4.06
C VAL A 93 3.84 7.99 -5.13
N GLU A 94 4.12 9.22 -4.72
CA GLU A 94 4.45 10.32 -5.62
C GLU A 94 5.95 10.36 -5.80
N ILE A 95 6.41 10.06 -7.02
CA ILE A 95 7.83 10.02 -7.39
C ILE A 95 8.08 10.85 -8.64
N PRO A 96 9.18 11.63 -8.70
CA PRO A 96 9.49 12.43 -9.87
C PRO A 96 9.95 11.55 -11.04
N VAL A 97 9.60 11.97 -12.25
CA VAL A 97 10.15 11.40 -13.49
C VAL A 97 11.63 11.81 -13.58
N LEU A 98 12.49 10.83 -13.81
CA LEU A 98 13.93 11.03 -13.99
C LEU A 98 14.21 11.45 -15.43
N GLU A 99 15.20 12.32 -15.63
CA GLU A 99 15.63 12.68 -16.97
C GLU A 99 16.12 11.44 -17.73
N HIS A 100 15.77 11.33 -19.01
CA HIS A 100 16.13 10.18 -19.82
C HIS A 100 17.65 9.95 -19.87
N SER A 101 18.44 11.02 -20.01
CA SER A 101 19.90 10.96 -20.07
C SER A 101 20.52 10.42 -18.77
N GLU A 102 19.95 10.79 -17.63
CA GLU A 102 20.36 10.31 -16.31
C GLU A 102 20.01 8.83 -16.14
N CYS A 103 18.85 8.40 -16.61
CA CYS A 103 18.50 6.97 -16.59
C CYS A 103 19.41 6.14 -17.50
N VAL A 104 19.75 6.66 -18.69
CA VAL A 104 20.74 6.05 -19.60
C VAL A 104 22.12 5.99 -18.95
N HIS A 105 22.52 6.99 -18.16
CA HIS A 105 23.78 6.96 -17.44
C HIS A 105 23.84 5.80 -16.43
N ILE A 106 22.70 5.46 -15.82
CA ILE A 106 22.59 4.43 -14.77
C ILE A 106 22.48 3.01 -15.36
N TYR A 107 21.66 2.82 -16.40
CA TYR A 107 21.34 1.50 -16.95
C TYR A 107 21.96 1.22 -18.33
N GLY A 108 22.47 2.23 -19.01
CA GLY A 108 23.00 2.14 -20.36
C GLY A 108 21.93 2.25 -21.45
N SER A 109 22.38 2.69 -22.62
CA SER A 109 21.51 2.95 -23.79
C SER A 109 20.98 1.68 -24.47
N SER A 110 21.47 0.51 -24.11
CA SER A 110 20.92 -0.77 -24.57
C SER A 110 19.67 -1.19 -23.80
N ILE A 111 19.48 -0.67 -22.59
CA ILE A 111 18.32 -0.94 -21.73
C ILE A 111 17.31 0.21 -21.83
N VAL A 112 17.79 1.44 -21.67
CA VAL A 112 16.97 2.64 -21.69
C VAL A 112 16.93 3.20 -23.11
N THR A 113 15.87 2.84 -23.83
CA THR A 113 15.54 3.35 -25.17
C THR A 113 14.35 4.31 -25.08
N ASP A 114 13.91 4.92 -26.19
CA ASP A 114 12.72 5.78 -26.24
C ASP A 114 11.41 5.09 -25.75
N GLN A 115 11.44 3.76 -25.66
CA GLN A 115 10.37 2.94 -25.11
C GLN A 115 10.34 2.92 -23.57
N ILE A 116 11.30 3.55 -22.89
CA ILE A 116 11.45 3.50 -21.44
C ILE A 116 11.38 4.90 -20.82
N ILE A 117 10.54 5.04 -19.79
CA ILE A 117 10.50 6.17 -18.86
C ILE A 117 11.09 5.70 -17.54
N CYS A 118 11.82 6.57 -16.85
CA CYS A 118 12.34 6.23 -15.53
C CYS A 118 11.80 7.18 -14.46
N THR A 119 11.66 6.70 -13.24
CA THR A 119 11.35 7.52 -12.07
C THR A 119 12.47 7.39 -11.05
N GLN A 120 12.67 8.44 -10.25
CA GLN A 120 13.62 8.41 -9.15
C GLN A 120 12.98 7.74 -7.93
N SER A 121 13.76 6.96 -7.17
CA SER A 121 13.33 6.57 -5.82
C SER A 121 13.54 7.74 -4.85
N THR A 122 12.49 8.10 -4.11
CA THR A 122 12.54 9.17 -3.09
C THR A 122 12.28 8.59 -1.72
N ASN A 123 13.07 8.99 -0.71
CA ASN A 123 12.87 8.63 0.69
C ASN A 123 12.79 7.11 0.99
N GLY A 124 13.41 6.27 0.15
CA GLY A 124 13.32 4.81 0.31
C GLY A 124 11.96 4.25 -0.12
N GLU A 125 11.24 4.96 -0.99
CA GLU A 125 10.01 4.51 -1.62
C GLU A 125 10.27 4.30 -3.11
N SER A 126 9.82 3.16 -3.62
CA SER A 126 9.87 2.81 -5.04
C SER A 126 8.90 1.67 -5.30
N THR A 127 8.70 1.39 -6.58
CA THR A 127 8.09 0.15 -7.05
C THR A 127 8.86 -1.08 -6.55
N CYS A 128 8.12 -2.11 -6.15
CA CYS A 128 8.65 -3.35 -5.59
C CYS A 128 8.10 -4.60 -6.30
N SER A 129 8.47 -5.78 -5.80
CA SER A 129 7.90 -7.05 -6.22
C SER A 129 6.37 -7.03 -6.02
N GLY A 130 5.62 -7.31 -7.09
CA GLY A 130 4.16 -7.28 -7.09
C GLY A 130 3.56 -6.10 -7.85
N ASP A 131 4.33 -5.03 -8.09
CA ASP A 131 3.88 -3.86 -8.83
C ASP A 131 4.08 -3.99 -10.35
N SER A 132 4.70 -5.08 -10.83
CA SER A 132 4.96 -5.32 -12.25
C SER A 132 3.69 -5.19 -13.09
N GLY A 133 3.73 -4.35 -14.13
CA GLY A 133 2.58 -4.01 -14.97
C GLY A 133 1.66 -2.92 -14.41
N GLY A 134 1.89 -2.45 -13.18
CA GLY A 134 1.14 -1.35 -12.56
C GLY A 134 1.34 -0.01 -13.28
N PRO A 135 0.37 0.92 -13.17
CA PRO A 135 0.40 2.17 -13.91
C PRO A 135 1.33 3.22 -13.29
N LEU A 136 2.04 3.97 -14.14
CA LEU A 136 2.60 5.28 -13.79
C LEU A 136 1.65 6.36 -14.32
N VAL A 137 1.17 7.23 -13.43
CA VAL A 137 0.16 8.24 -13.74
C VAL A 137 0.68 9.63 -13.41
N ILE A 138 0.42 10.58 -14.30
CA ILE A 138 0.60 12.02 -14.03
C ILE A 138 -0.78 12.67 -13.88
N MET A 139 -0.84 13.72 -13.07
CA MET A 139 -2.02 14.57 -12.93
C MET A 139 -1.74 15.88 -13.65
N ASP A 140 -2.65 16.32 -14.51
CA ASP A 140 -2.58 17.67 -15.10
C ASP A 140 -2.96 18.75 -14.06
N SER A 141 -2.90 20.02 -14.47
CA SER A 141 -3.26 21.15 -13.59
C SER A 141 -4.72 21.17 -13.15
N GLU A 142 -5.60 20.45 -13.86
CA GLU A 142 -7.02 20.31 -13.54
C GLU A 142 -7.32 19.06 -12.71
N GLY A 143 -6.30 18.23 -12.45
CA GLY A 143 -6.41 16.97 -11.71
C GLY A 143 -6.86 15.77 -12.56
N THR A 144 -6.75 15.85 -13.88
CA THR A 144 -7.05 14.73 -14.77
C THR A 144 -5.88 13.73 -14.76
N PRO A 145 -6.14 12.45 -14.42
CA PRO A 145 -5.10 11.43 -14.45
C PRO A 145 -4.81 10.98 -15.89
N THR A 146 -3.54 10.94 -16.26
CA THR A 146 -3.06 10.36 -17.51
C THR A 146 -2.03 9.28 -17.21
N GLN A 147 -2.30 8.05 -17.65
CA GLN A 147 -1.33 6.96 -17.55
C GLN A 147 -0.25 7.13 -18.61
N ILE A 148 1.00 7.31 -18.18
CA ILE A 148 2.15 7.51 -19.07
C ILE A 148 3.08 6.30 -19.12
N GLY A 149 2.97 5.38 -18.15
CA GLY A 149 3.86 4.22 -18.08
C GLY A 149 3.25 2.96 -17.49
N LEU A 150 3.96 1.84 -17.68
CA LEU A 150 3.72 0.57 -16.98
C LEU A 150 5.01 0.09 -16.34
N VAL A 151 4.96 -0.32 -15.07
CA VAL A 151 6.13 -0.87 -14.37
C VAL A 151 6.73 -2.02 -15.16
N SER A 152 8.02 -1.92 -15.49
CA SER A 152 8.74 -2.93 -16.28
C SER A 152 9.89 -3.55 -15.49
N PHE A 153 10.82 -2.74 -14.98
CA PHE A 153 11.98 -3.22 -14.23
C PHE A 153 12.40 -2.24 -13.14
N GLY A 154 13.12 -2.76 -12.15
CA GLY A 154 13.79 -1.97 -11.10
C GLY A 154 15.01 -2.74 -10.58
N ALA A 155 15.76 -2.14 -9.66
CA ALA A 155 16.87 -2.84 -9.02
C ALA A 155 16.38 -4.04 -8.20
N LYS A 156 17.03 -5.19 -8.37
CA LYS A 156 16.66 -6.43 -7.68
C LYS A 156 16.79 -6.26 -6.15
N GLY A 157 15.70 -6.58 -5.45
CA GLY A 157 15.72 -6.92 -4.03
C GLY A 157 15.74 -5.76 -3.04
N LEU A 158 15.91 -4.51 -3.49
CA LEU A 158 15.97 -3.38 -2.57
C LEU A 158 14.66 -2.59 -2.50
N CYS A 159 13.85 -2.53 -3.56
CA CYS A 159 12.62 -1.70 -3.60
C CYS A 159 12.84 -0.24 -3.16
N VAL A 160 14.11 0.17 -3.11
CA VAL A 160 14.63 1.45 -2.64
C VAL A 160 15.86 1.80 -3.47
N GLU A 161 16.21 3.09 -3.47
CA GLU A 161 17.50 3.66 -3.88
C GLU A 161 17.85 3.65 -5.37
N TYR A 162 17.21 2.83 -6.20
CA TYR A 162 17.49 2.78 -7.64
C TYR A 162 16.29 3.23 -8.48
N PRO A 163 16.51 3.91 -9.62
CA PRO A 163 15.41 4.29 -10.50
C PRO A 163 14.59 3.09 -10.96
N THR A 164 13.29 3.28 -11.13
CA THR A 164 12.41 2.26 -11.72
C THR A 164 12.20 2.59 -13.19
N GLY A 165 12.32 1.58 -14.05
CA GLY A 165 12.02 1.66 -15.49
C GLY A 165 10.60 1.22 -15.80
N TYR A 166 9.92 2.03 -16.61
CA TYR A 166 8.54 1.84 -17.06
C TYR A 166 8.50 1.79 -18.58
N THR A 167 7.62 0.96 -19.13
CA THR A 167 7.27 1.02 -20.56
C THR A 167 6.57 2.34 -20.85
N ASN A 168 7.04 3.08 -21.85
CA ASN A 168 6.45 4.34 -22.30
C ASN A 168 5.14 4.08 -23.07
N VAL A 169 3.99 4.44 -22.48
CA VAL A 169 2.67 4.22 -23.11
C VAL A 169 2.54 5.03 -24.39
N ALA A 170 3.04 6.26 -24.42
CA ALA A 170 2.96 7.12 -25.59
C ALA A 170 3.71 6.52 -26.79
N ALA A 171 4.85 5.86 -26.54
CA ALA A 171 5.62 5.18 -27.58
C ALA A 171 4.89 3.94 -28.15
N SER A 172 3.96 3.36 -27.38
CA SER A 172 3.12 2.21 -27.80
C SER A 172 1.73 2.61 -28.29
N LEU A 173 1.39 3.91 -28.30
CA LEU A 173 0.02 4.37 -28.55
C LEU A 173 -0.52 3.92 -29.92
N ALA A 174 0.30 3.98 -30.97
CA ALA A 174 -0.09 3.53 -32.30
C ALA A 174 -0.53 2.05 -32.31
N TRP A 175 0.22 1.20 -31.62
CA TRP A 175 -0.13 -0.22 -31.47
C TRP A 175 -1.41 -0.41 -30.65
N ILE A 176 -1.58 0.35 -29.56
CA ILE A 176 -2.79 0.29 -28.72
C ILE A 176 -4.03 0.65 -29.55
N LEU A 177 -4.00 1.77 -30.29
CA LEU A 177 -5.12 2.23 -31.11
C LEU A 177 -5.46 1.20 -32.19
N GLN A 178 -4.45 0.64 -32.86
CA GLN A 178 -4.64 -0.39 -33.89
C GLN A 178 -5.34 -1.65 -33.35
N ASN A 179 -5.03 -2.06 -32.11
CA ASN A 179 -5.55 -3.31 -31.53
C ASN A 179 -6.85 -3.13 -30.72
N THR A 180 -7.20 -1.89 -30.37
CA THR A 180 -8.42 -1.58 -29.60
C THR A 180 -9.54 -0.99 -30.46
N GLY A 181 -9.21 -0.45 -31.65
CA GLY A 181 -10.17 0.25 -32.51
C GLY A 181 -10.54 1.65 -31.99
N LEU A 182 -9.81 2.16 -30.99
CA LEU A 182 -9.95 3.52 -30.50
C LEU A 182 -9.26 4.50 -31.48
N SER A 183 -9.83 5.71 -31.60
CA SER A 183 -9.24 6.83 -32.33
C SER A 183 -9.00 7.99 -31.36
N THR A 184 -7.84 8.63 -31.49
CA THR A 184 -7.47 9.85 -30.74
C THR A 184 -8.15 11.09 -31.27
#